data_AF-A0A0C3CU93-F1
#
_entry.id   AF-A0A0C3CU93-F1
#
_cell.length_a   1.000
_cell.length_b   1.000
_cell.length_c   1.000
_cell.angle_alpha   90.00
_cell.angle_beta   90.00
_cell.angle_gamma   90.00
#
_symmetry.space_group_name_H-M   'P 1'
#
loop_
_entity.id
_entity.type
_entity.pdbx_description
1 polymer ?
#
loop_
_entity_poly.entity_id
_entity_poly.type
_entity_poly.pdbx_seq_one_letter_code
_entity_poly.pdbx_strand_id
1 'polypeptide(L)'
;MNGYARRLESNGKSSDTDISAHVASFDDLGIDIARIESSDADQSYLISSARQILDNFSKAESRFVYGPIKHWYDNRDHLQIIVLDKILSAMLSHAQLCGGQEGLRYIASVIVACHERGQSNGGWVVELQLLESMAITMLTQFLFIFRAQWPVSEDWLGPTFDDPPPYVGLPCLHQMSKSERRFRLKLLIRQGFTCFLSGYGELSPLAMDALYPPRMVVQRQIFRWPTAIAEDGSESHKSATRSFNILKKFTRISANNFGELKNIINDPSNGMLLIMVLHRGFDELQWCLQPTEVCFSLEDRAWSTLTYF
;
A
#
# COMPACT_ATOMS: atom_id res chain seq x y z
N MET A 1 -2.93 -57.20 -4.88
CA MET A 1 -1.73 -56.33 -4.88
C MET A 1 -2.01 -55.14 -5.78
N ASN A 2 -1.57 -53.95 -5.36
CA ASN A 2 -1.84 -52.61 -5.89
C ASN A 2 -3.25 -52.10 -5.51
N GLY A 3 -3.43 -51.12 -4.63
CA GLY A 3 -2.50 -50.11 -4.13
C GLY A 3 -3.23 -48.77 -4.18
N TYR A 4 -4.03 -48.51 -3.14
CA TYR A 4 -4.80 -47.28 -2.96
C TYR A 4 -3.86 -46.06 -2.92
N ALA A 5 -3.92 -45.21 -3.94
CA ALA A 5 -3.43 -43.84 -3.86
C ALA A 5 -4.51 -42.98 -3.18
N ARG A 6 -4.29 -42.70 -1.90
CA ARG A 6 -5.11 -41.84 -1.05
C ARG A 6 -4.90 -40.38 -1.50
N ARG A 7 -5.93 -39.79 -2.12
CA ARG A 7 -5.95 -38.36 -2.44
C ARG A 7 -6.14 -37.59 -1.14
N LEU A 8 -5.10 -36.90 -0.68
CA LEU A 8 -5.21 -35.91 0.38
C LEU A 8 -5.85 -34.65 -0.24
N GLU A 9 -7.17 -34.60 -0.20
CA GLU A 9 -7.92 -33.36 -0.38
C GLU A 9 -7.74 -32.53 0.90
N SER A 10 -6.73 -31.65 0.91
CA SER A 10 -6.68 -30.57 1.88
C SER A 10 -7.78 -29.57 1.49
N ASN A 11 -8.87 -29.58 2.27
CA ASN A 11 -10.00 -28.64 2.22
C ASN A 11 -9.56 -27.21 2.56
N GLY A 12 -8.72 -26.60 1.73
CA GLY A 12 -8.49 -25.15 1.75
C GLY A 12 -9.67 -24.45 1.12
N LYS A 13 -10.76 -24.27 1.89
CA LYS A 13 -11.82 -23.33 1.52
C LYS A 13 -11.20 -21.95 1.48
N SER A 14 -10.87 -21.45 0.30
CA SER A 14 -10.61 -20.03 0.08
C SER A 14 -11.86 -19.30 0.55
N SER A 15 -11.80 -18.65 1.70
CA SER A 15 -12.91 -17.84 2.18
C SER A 15 -12.98 -16.64 1.24
N ASP A 16 -13.99 -16.63 0.37
CA ASP A 16 -14.39 -15.47 -0.42
C ASP A 16 -15.10 -14.46 0.52
N THR A 17 -14.50 -14.26 1.70
CA THR A 17 -14.98 -13.36 2.73
C THR A 17 -14.65 -11.95 2.28
N ASP A 18 -15.71 -11.12 2.25
CA ASP A 18 -15.60 -9.71 1.94
C ASP A 18 -14.50 -9.07 2.81
N ILE A 19 -13.62 -8.29 2.18
CA ILE A 19 -12.56 -7.52 2.85
C ILE A 19 -13.16 -6.69 4.00
N SER A 20 -14.40 -6.23 3.86
CA SER A 20 -15.13 -5.50 4.91
C SER A 20 -15.26 -6.29 6.22
N ALA A 21 -15.47 -7.62 6.16
CA ALA A 21 -15.63 -8.46 7.34
C ALA A 21 -14.31 -8.66 8.10
N HIS A 22 -13.20 -8.79 7.37
CA HIS A 22 -11.86 -8.85 7.94
C HIS A 22 -11.51 -7.53 8.64
N VAL A 23 -11.85 -6.41 8.00
CA VAL A 23 -11.63 -5.08 8.54
C VAL A 23 -12.44 -4.84 9.82
N ALA A 24 -13.71 -5.25 9.86
CA ALA A 24 -14.54 -5.13 11.07
C ALA A 24 -13.97 -5.96 12.24
N SER A 25 -13.54 -7.19 11.95
CA SER A 25 -12.91 -8.06 12.95
C SER A 25 -11.63 -7.45 13.55
N PHE A 26 -10.89 -6.69 12.75
CA PHE A 26 -9.71 -5.96 13.21
C PHE A 26 -10.08 -4.75 14.09
N ASP A 27 -11.11 -3.99 13.72
CA ASP A 27 -11.55 -2.83 14.52
C ASP A 27 -11.99 -3.26 15.93
N ASP A 28 -12.65 -4.41 16.03
CA ASP A 28 -13.08 -4.98 17.31
C ASP A 28 -11.90 -5.34 18.24
N LEU A 29 -10.69 -5.57 17.70
CA LEU A 29 -9.47 -5.83 18.48
C LEU A 29 -8.88 -4.56 19.11
N GLY A 30 -9.36 -3.36 18.77
CA GLY A 30 -8.74 -2.10 19.18
C GLY A 30 -8.52 -1.97 20.69
N ILE A 31 -9.48 -2.45 21.51
CA ILE A 31 -9.39 -2.43 22.98
C ILE A 31 -8.32 -3.40 23.48
N ASP A 32 -8.28 -4.62 22.94
CA ASP A 32 -7.30 -5.64 23.32
C ASP A 32 -5.88 -5.20 22.97
N ILE A 33 -5.71 -4.62 21.78
CA ILE A 33 -4.44 -4.05 21.32
C ILE A 33 -3.99 -2.95 22.26
N ALA A 34 -4.85 -1.98 22.56
CA ALA A 34 -4.50 -0.85 23.44
C ALA A 34 -4.15 -1.32 24.85
N ARG A 35 -4.86 -2.31 25.39
CA ARG A 35 -4.57 -2.92 26.70
C ARG A 35 -3.17 -3.57 26.71
N ILE A 36 -2.84 -4.38 25.71
CA ILE A 36 -1.54 -5.06 25.66
C ILE A 36 -0.42 -4.06 25.39
N GLU A 37 -0.65 -3.11 24.47
CA GLU A 37 0.29 -2.05 24.10
C GLU A 37 0.66 -1.19 25.34
N SER A 38 -0.31 -0.85 26.19
CA SER A 38 -0.10 -0.06 27.41
C SER A 38 0.33 -0.85 28.65
N SER A 39 0.41 -2.17 28.57
CA SER A 39 0.79 -3.02 29.71
C SER A 39 2.25 -2.84 30.12
N ASP A 40 2.60 -3.17 31.36
CA ASP A 40 4.01 -3.21 31.82
C ASP A 40 4.77 -4.45 31.30
N ALA A 41 4.19 -5.23 30.38
CA ALA A 41 4.85 -6.40 29.81
C ALA A 41 6.14 -6.00 29.11
N ASP A 42 7.21 -6.75 29.38
CA ASP A 42 8.51 -6.57 28.74
C ASP A 42 8.37 -6.69 27.22
N GLN A 43 9.01 -5.78 26.49
CA GLN A 43 8.90 -5.75 25.04
C GLN A 43 9.50 -7.01 24.39
N SER A 44 10.60 -7.55 24.95
CA SER A 44 11.23 -8.76 24.42
C SER A 44 10.31 -9.96 24.59
N TYR A 45 9.57 -10.02 25.71
CA TYR A 45 8.53 -11.01 25.93
C TYR A 45 7.38 -10.91 24.92
N LEU A 46 6.89 -9.70 24.61
CA LEU A 46 5.85 -9.52 23.59
C LEU A 46 6.33 -9.97 22.21
N ILE A 47 7.57 -9.65 21.84
CA ILE A 47 8.15 -10.04 20.55
C ILE A 47 8.33 -11.55 20.45
N SER A 48 8.84 -12.21 21.51
CA SER A 48 9.01 -13.66 21.51
C SER A 48 7.67 -14.38 21.43
N SER A 49 6.67 -13.90 22.16
CA SER A 49 5.30 -14.41 22.11
C SER A 49 4.71 -14.27 20.70
N ALA A 50 4.82 -13.08 20.10
CA ALA A 50 4.34 -12.83 18.74
C ALA A 50 5.01 -13.75 17.71
N ARG A 51 6.32 -13.97 17.80
CA ARG A 51 7.04 -14.92 16.92
C ARG A 51 6.53 -16.35 17.07
N GLN A 52 6.34 -16.82 18.31
CA GLN A 52 5.81 -18.16 18.56
C GLN A 52 4.39 -18.34 18.00
N ILE A 53 3.53 -17.32 18.11
CA ILE A 53 2.19 -17.32 17.53
C ILE A 53 2.28 -17.41 16.00
N LEU A 54 3.16 -16.60 15.37
CA LEU A 54 3.37 -16.64 13.92
C LEU A 54 3.96 -17.96 13.43
N ASP A 55 4.85 -18.60 14.19
CA ASP A 55 5.37 -19.93 13.87
C ASP A 55 4.24 -20.98 13.82
N ASN A 56 3.25 -20.87 14.72
CA ASN A 56 2.07 -21.73 14.68
C ASN A 56 1.13 -21.36 13.52
N PHE A 57 0.93 -20.07 13.27
CA PHE A 57 0.13 -19.57 12.15
C PHE A 57 0.68 -20.06 10.79
N SER A 58 2.00 -20.08 10.61
CA SER A 58 2.65 -20.55 9.39
C SER A 58 2.31 -22.00 9.04
N LYS A 59 2.05 -22.84 10.04
CA LYS A 59 1.69 -24.26 9.87
C LYS A 59 0.26 -24.45 9.39
N ALA A 60 -0.60 -23.43 9.53
CA ALA A 60 -1.97 -23.47 9.04
C ALA A 60 -2.06 -23.28 7.52
N GLU A 61 -0.97 -22.85 6.88
CA GLU A 61 -0.91 -22.54 5.44
C GLU A 61 -2.01 -21.57 4.97
N SER A 62 -2.35 -20.58 5.79
CA SER A 62 -3.35 -19.56 5.45
C SER A 62 -2.92 -18.74 4.23
N ARG A 63 -3.78 -18.75 3.21
CA ARG A 63 -3.57 -18.08 1.92
C ARG A 63 -4.74 -17.15 1.62
N PHE A 64 -4.43 -15.99 1.05
CA PHE A 64 -5.40 -15.04 0.56
C PHE A 64 -5.22 -14.85 -0.94
N VAL A 65 -6.32 -14.96 -1.69
CA VAL A 65 -6.29 -14.75 -3.13
C VAL A 65 -6.59 -13.28 -3.42
N TYR A 66 -5.63 -12.58 -4.02
CA TYR A 66 -5.75 -11.18 -4.38
C TYR A 66 -5.65 -10.99 -5.89
N GLY A 67 -6.53 -10.18 -6.45
CA GLY A 67 -6.50 -9.86 -7.88
C GLY A 67 -7.79 -9.17 -8.33
N PRO A 68 -7.78 -8.54 -9.52
CA PRO A 68 -9.00 -8.01 -10.11
C PRO A 68 -10.00 -9.15 -10.35
N ILE A 69 -11.23 -8.98 -9.88
CA ILE A 69 -12.34 -9.87 -10.22
C ILE A 69 -12.43 -9.90 -11.75
N LYS A 70 -12.32 -11.09 -12.35
CA LYS A 70 -12.26 -11.34 -13.80
C LYS A 70 -13.05 -10.30 -14.61
N HIS A 71 -12.36 -9.45 -15.37
CA HIS A 71 -12.99 -8.81 -16.52
C HIS A 71 -13.15 -9.87 -17.62
N TRP A 72 -14.35 -9.97 -18.17
CA TRP A 72 -14.89 -11.17 -18.83
C TRP A 72 -14.23 -11.53 -20.18
N TYR A 73 -13.18 -10.80 -20.56
CA TYR A 73 -12.52 -10.91 -21.87
C TYR A 73 -11.02 -11.26 -21.80
N ASP A 74 -10.36 -11.26 -20.62
CA ASP A 74 -8.96 -11.69 -20.51
C ASP A 74 -8.91 -13.05 -19.78
N ASN A 75 -8.70 -14.12 -20.55
CA ASN A 75 -8.59 -15.51 -20.08
C ASN A 75 -7.29 -15.79 -19.29
N ARG A 76 -6.61 -14.76 -18.79
CA ARG A 76 -5.39 -14.93 -18.02
C ARG A 76 -5.69 -14.97 -16.53
N ASP A 77 -5.67 -16.20 -16.01
CA ASP A 77 -5.80 -16.56 -14.59
C ASP A 77 -4.58 -16.08 -13.77
N HIS A 78 -4.36 -14.76 -13.66
CA HIS A 78 -3.31 -14.20 -12.80
C HIS A 78 -3.86 -13.84 -11.42
N LEU A 79 -4.49 -14.81 -10.75
CA LEU A 79 -4.82 -14.69 -9.33
C LEU A 79 -3.51 -14.76 -8.54
N GLN A 80 -3.18 -13.70 -7.79
CA GLN A 80 -2.02 -13.73 -6.91
C GLN A 80 -2.42 -14.42 -5.61
N ILE A 81 -1.66 -15.45 -5.24
CA ILE A 81 -1.82 -16.13 -3.97
C ILE A 81 -0.84 -15.49 -2.98
N ILE A 82 -1.39 -14.87 -1.94
CA ILE A 82 -0.63 -14.20 -0.90
C ILE A 82 -0.62 -15.11 0.34
N VAL A 83 0.59 -15.38 0.85
CA VAL A 83 0.75 -16.18 2.07
C VAL A 83 0.71 -15.25 3.28
N LEU A 84 -0.31 -15.39 4.13
CA LEU A 84 -0.65 -14.39 5.14
C LEU A 84 0.36 -14.34 6.30
N ASP A 85 0.98 -15.46 6.66
CA ASP A 85 2.03 -15.52 7.70
C ASP A 85 3.24 -14.65 7.31
N LYS A 86 3.57 -14.60 6.01
CA LYS A 86 4.68 -13.79 5.50
C LYS A 86 4.42 -12.30 5.64
N ILE A 87 3.17 -11.86 5.50
CA ILE A 87 2.81 -10.46 5.74
C ILE A 87 3.08 -10.09 7.20
N LEU A 88 2.52 -10.83 8.15
CA LEU A 88 2.66 -10.52 9.57
C LEU A 88 4.12 -10.65 10.04
N SER A 89 4.86 -11.63 9.52
CA SER A 89 6.28 -11.81 9.81
C SER A 89 7.12 -10.64 9.28
N ALA A 90 6.85 -10.18 8.06
CA ALA A 90 7.52 -9.02 7.48
C ALA A 90 7.22 -7.75 8.28
N MET A 91 5.95 -7.54 8.63
CA MET A 91 5.55 -6.42 9.48
C MET A 91 6.29 -6.40 10.81
N LEU A 92 6.31 -7.53 11.53
CA LEU A 92 7.01 -7.61 12.81
C LEU A 92 8.52 -7.36 12.66
N SER A 93 9.14 -7.90 11.60
CA SER A 93 10.58 -7.77 11.35
C SER A 93 11.00 -6.35 10.98
N HIS A 94 10.15 -5.61 10.25
CA HIS A 94 10.44 -4.25 9.81
C HIS A 94 9.88 -3.16 10.74
N ALA A 95 9.03 -3.51 11.71
CA ALA A 95 8.40 -2.54 12.60
C ALA A 95 9.40 -1.66 13.36
N GLN A 96 10.54 -2.21 13.76
CA GLN A 96 11.59 -1.44 14.42
C GLN A 96 12.23 -0.38 13.50
N LEU A 97 12.44 -0.72 12.24
CA LEU A 97 13.01 0.21 11.25
C LEU A 97 12.00 1.33 10.92
N CYS A 98 10.71 0.99 10.87
CA CYS A 98 9.67 1.92 10.50
C CYS A 98 9.27 2.87 11.64
N GLY A 99 9.11 2.35 12.87
CA GLY A 99 8.59 3.11 14.01
C GLY A 99 9.37 2.94 15.31
N GLY A 100 10.61 2.45 15.25
CA GLY A 100 11.43 2.22 16.44
C GLY A 100 10.82 1.21 17.39
N GLN A 101 11.11 1.36 18.68
CA GLN A 101 10.63 0.43 19.70
C GLN A 101 9.11 0.40 19.82
N GLU A 102 8.41 1.53 19.68
CA GLU A 102 6.95 1.50 19.83
C GLU A 102 6.24 0.93 18.60
N GLY A 103 6.75 1.14 17.37
CA GLY A 103 6.21 0.46 16.20
C GLY A 103 6.35 -1.06 16.33
N LEU A 104 7.50 -1.53 16.82
CA LEU A 104 7.75 -2.94 17.12
C LEU A 104 6.82 -3.47 18.22
N ARG A 105 6.64 -2.69 19.30
CA ARG A 105 5.71 -3.03 20.39
C ARG A 105 4.28 -3.13 19.88
N TYR A 106 3.82 -2.16 19.09
CA TYR A 106 2.48 -2.14 18.51
C TYR A 106 2.21 -3.42 17.70
N ILE A 107 3.07 -3.79 16.76
CA ILE A 107 2.85 -5.00 15.95
C ILE A 107 2.86 -6.28 16.80
N ALA A 108 3.79 -6.38 17.77
CA ALA A 108 3.79 -7.49 18.71
C ALA A 108 2.49 -7.56 19.52
N SER A 109 2.01 -6.43 20.03
CA SER A 109 0.75 -6.32 20.78
C SER A 109 -0.46 -6.73 19.93
N VAL A 110 -0.51 -6.39 18.64
CA VAL A 110 -1.62 -6.80 17.76
C VAL A 110 -1.65 -8.31 17.58
N ILE A 111 -0.51 -8.95 17.36
CA ILE A 111 -0.43 -10.42 17.20
C ILE A 111 -0.85 -11.12 18.51
N VAL A 112 -0.35 -10.65 19.65
CA VAL A 112 -0.71 -11.18 20.97
C VAL A 112 -2.19 -10.96 21.27
N ALA A 113 -2.78 -9.82 20.89
CA ALA A 113 -4.20 -9.55 21.04
C ALA A 113 -5.07 -10.57 20.29
N CYS A 114 -4.69 -10.91 19.06
CA CYS A 114 -5.38 -11.94 18.27
C CYS A 114 -5.37 -13.29 19.00
N HIS A 115 -4.20 -13.67 19.54
CA HIS A 115 -4.04 -14.91 20.29
C HIS A 115 -4.88 -14.93 21.58
N GLU A 116 -4.73 -13.94 22.46
CA GLU A 116 -5.46 -13.88 23.73
C GLU A 116 -6.98 -13.89 23.53
N ARG A 117 -7.47 -13.16 22.52
CA ARG A 117 -8.90 -13.15 22.16
C ARG A 117 -9.35 -14.49 21.60
N GLY A 118 -8.54 -15.12 20.74
CA GLY A 118 -8.81 -16.44 20.21
C GLY A 118 -8.95 -17.48 21.33
N GLN A 119 -8.00 -17.52 22.26
CA GLN A 119 -8.05 -18.41 23.42
C GLN A 119 -9.29 -18.19 24.30
N SER A 120 -9.75 -16.93 24.43
CA SER A 120 -10.92 -16.59 25.24
C SER A 120 -12.26 -16.93 24.57
N ASN A 121 -12.35 -16.85 23.23
CA ASN A 121 -13.64 -16.81 22.51
C ASN A 121 -13.91 -18.00 21.58
N GLY A 122 -13.02 -19.01 21.53
CA GLY A 122 -13.25 -20.19 20.68
C GLY A 122 -12.01 -20.98 20.29
N GLY A 123 -10.87 -20.71 20.95
CA GLY A 123 -9.61 -21.40 20.73
C GLY A 123 -8.98 -21.09 19.38
N TRP A 124 -8.29 -22.11 18.84
CA TRP A 124 -7.45 -22.00 17.65
C TRP A 124 -8.18 -21.48 16.39
N VAL A 125 -9.45 -21.84 16.19
CA VAL A 125 -10.20 -21.43 14.99
C VAL A 125 -10.43 -19.91 14.97
N VAL A 126 -10.78 -19.34 16.13
CA VAL A 126 -11.01 -17.88 16.26
C VAL A 126 -9.68 -17.14 16.16
N GLU A 127 -8.63 -17.65 16.79
CA GLU A 127 -7.28 -17.12 16.66
C GLU A 127 -6.84 -17.03 15.19
N LEU A 128 -7.02 -18.12 14.44
CA LEU A 128 -6.66 -18.19 13.02
C LEU A 128 -7.41 -17.11 12.21
N GLN A 129 -8.72 -17.00 12.39
CA GLN A 129 -9.55 -16.01 11.69
C GLN A 129 -9.14 -14.57 12.02
N LEU A 130 -8.77 -14.28 13.26
CA LEU A 130 -8.29 -12.95 13.68
C LEU A 130 -6.93 -12.63 13.06
N LEU A 131 -6.00 -13.58 13.03
CA LEU A 131 -4.69 -13.42 12.38
C LEU A 131 -4.83 -13.22 10.86
N GLU A 132 -5.72 -13.98 10.21
CA GLU A 132 -6.02 -13.78 8.79
C GLU A 132 -6.61 -12.40 8.53
N SER A 133 -7.58 -11.98 9.35
CA SER A 133 -8.22 -10.67 9.27
C SER A 133 -7.21 -9.54 9.49
N MET A 134 -6.29 -9.70 10.44
CA MET A 134 -5.19 -8.78 10.66
C MET A 134 -4.29 -8.70 9.44
N ALA A 135 -3.83 -9.83 8.89
CA ALA A 135 -2.92 -9.84 7.74
C ALA A 135 -3.54 -9.19 6.51
N ILE A 136 -4.81 -9.50 6.22
CA ILE A 136 -5.57 -8.91 5.11
C ILE A 136 -5.79 -7.41 5.36
N THR A 137 -6.16 -7.02 6.58
CA THR A 137 -6.35 -5.60 6.93
C THR A 137 -5.04 -4.84 6.76
N MET A 138 -3.93 -5.34 7.29
CA MET A 138 -2.64 -4.69 7.13
C MET A 138 -2.26 -4.58 5.66
N LEU A 139 -2.32 -5.67 4.89
CA LEU A 139 -2.04 -5.63 3.46
C LEU A 139 -2.90 -4.57 2.74
N THR A 140 -4.22 -4.63 2.92
CA THR A 140 -5.16 -3.74 2.19
C THR A 140 -5.01 -2.28 2.59
N GLN A 141 -4.81 -1.99 3.88
CA GLN A 141 -4.64 -0.63 4.39
C GLN A 141 -3.25 -0.05 4.06
N PHE A 142 -2.19 -0.86 4.03
CA PHE A 142 -0.88 -0.41 3.52
C PHE A 142 -0.95 -0.15 2.01
N LEU A 143 -1.58 -1.03 1.24
CA LEU A 143 -1.77 -0.85 -0.20
C LEU A 143 -2.73 0.29 -0.55
N PHE A 144 -3.60 0.71 0.38
CA PHE A 144 -4.55 1.80 0.17
C PHE A 144 -3.84 3.09 -0.23
N ILE A 145 -2.70 3.40 0.36
CA ILE A 145 -1.88 4.59 0.05
C ILE A 145 -1.36 4.55 -1.38
N PHE A 146 -1.18 3.37 -1.97
CA PHE A 146 -0.72 3.22 -3.34
C PHE A 146 -1.88 3.21 -4.35
N ARG A 147 -3.10 2.87 -3.89
CA ARG A 147 -4.29 2.71 -4.74
C ARG A 147 -5.29 3.86 -4.68
N ALA A 148 -5.32 4.63 -3.60
CA ALA A 148 -6.25 5.74 -3.42
C ALA A 148 -6.20 6.68 -4.64
N GLN A 149 -7.38 7.08 -5.13
CA GLN A 149 -7.49 8.07 -6.21
C GLN A 149 -7.47 9.48 -5.62
N TRP A 150 -6.97 10.45 -6.39
CA TRP A 150 -7.05 11.85 -6.02
C TRP A 150 -8.50 12.33 -6.06
N PRO A 151 -8.96 13.12 -5.09
CA PRO A 151 -10.24 13.79 -5.17
C PRO A 151 -10.16 14.85 -6.27
N VAL A 152 -11.25 15.08 -6.98
CA VAL A 152 -11.28 16.09 -8.05
C VAL A 152 -11.29 17.53 -7.46
N SER A 153 -11.58 17.72 -6.17
CA SER A 153 -11.65 19.04 -5.51
C SER A 153 -10.44 19.35 -4.61
N GLU A 154 -9.87 20.56 -4.79
CA GLU A 154 -8.78 21.15 -4.00
C GLU A 154 -9.27 22.02 -2.81
N ASP A 155 -10.56 22.08 -2.51
CA ASP A 155 -11.11 23.06 -1.56
C ASP A 155 -10.51 22.97 -0.14
N TRP A 156 -9.79 21.88 0.15
CA TRP A 156 -9.11 21.61 1.41
C TRP A 156 -7.69 22.19 1.52
N LEU A 157 -7.12 22.76 0.45
CA LEU A 157 -5.71 23.16 0.42
C LEU A 157 -5.41 24.52 1.03
N GLY A 158 -6.43 25.34 1.34
CA GLY A 158 -6.26 26.70 1.81
C GLY A 158 -5.59 27.60 0.75
N PRO A 159 -5.85 28.92 0.78
CA PRO A 159 -5.29 29.83 -0.20
C PRO A 159 -3.78 29.96 0.05
N THR A 160 -2.93 29.43 -0.83
CA THR A 160 -1.48 29.66 -0.76
C THR A 160 -0.85 30.01 -2.11
N PHE A 161 -0.19 31.17 -2.06
CA PHE A 161 0.83 31.79 -2.92
C PHE A 161 0.46 32.23 -4.34
N ASP A 162 0.87 33.47 -4.63
CA ASP A 162 0.83 34.15 -5.92
C ASP A 162 1.57 33.33 -6.99
N ASP A 163 0.83 32.84 -7.98
CA ASP A 163 1.35 31.98 -9.04
C ASP A 163 1.61 32.78 -10.34
N PRO A 164 2.69 32.44 -11.08
CA PRO A 164 2.90 32.90 -12.45
C PRO A 164 1.80 32.38 -13.40
N PRO A 165 1.61 33.04 -14.56
CA PRO A 165 0.51 32.73 -15.47
C PRO A 165 0.56 31.28 -15.99
N PRO A 166 -0.61 30.66 -16.21
CA PRO A 166 -0.69 29.27 -16.64
C PRO A 166 -0.04 29.08 -18.02
N TYR A 167 0.80 28.04 -18.17
CA TYR A 167 1.24 27.56 -19.48
C TYR A 167 0.00 27.12 -20.28
N VAL A 168 -0.38 27.94 -21.27
CA VAL A 168 -1.46 27.69 -22.21
C VAL A 168 -0.95 26.68 -23.23
N GLY A 169 -1.41 25.42 -23.18
CA GLY A 169 -1.00 24.42 -24.19
C GLY A 169 -1.16 22.95 -23.83
N LEU A 170 -1.67 22.61 -22.64
CA LEU A 170 -1.91 21.21 -22.24
C LEU A 170 -3.42 20.96 -22.02
N PRO A 171 -4.16 20.48 -23.04
CA PRO A 171 -5.61 20.30 -22.98
C PRO A 171 -6.06 19.39 -21.82
N CYS A 172 -5.24 18.42 -21.43
CA CYS A 172 -5.55 17.42 -20.40
C CYS A 172 -5.43 17.94 -18.96
N LEU A 173 -4.79 19.10 -18.73
CA LEU A 173 -4.49 19.60 -17.39
C LEU A 173 -5.61 20.44 -16.77
N HIS A 174 -6.66 20.76 -17.54
CA HIS A 174 -7.74 21.67 -17.09
C HIS A 174 -8.65 21.04 -16.02
N GLN A 175 -8.72 19.70 -15.95
CA GLN A 175 -9.50 18.97 -14.94
C GLN A 175 -8.71 18.60 -13.68
N MET A 176 -7.42 18.98 -13.62
CA MET A 176 -6.55 18.64 -12.50
C MET A 176 -6.43 19.79 -11.52
N SER A 177 -6.24 19.39 -10.26
CA SER A 177 -5.83 20.24 -9.16
C SER A 177 -4.56 21.04 -9.51
N LYS A 178 -4.42 22.28 -9.02
CA LYS A 178 -3.22 23.11 -9.23
C LYS A 178 -1.97 22.39 -8.72
N SER A 179 -2.06 21.78 -7.55
CA SER A 179 -0.96 21.03 -6.93
C SER A 179 -0.52 19.84 -7.78
N GLU A 180 -1.45 19.05 -8.31
CA GLU A 180 -1.14 17.96 -9.23
C GLU A 180 -0.52 18.47 -10.52
N ARG A 181 -1.05 19.57 -11.09
CA ARG A 181 -0.48 20.20 -12.28
C ARG A 181 0.98 20.61 -12.07
N ARG A 182 1.30 21.23 -10.93
CA ARG A 182 2.68 21.62 -10.57
C ARG A 182 3.58 20.40 -10.40
N PHE A 183 3.13 19.36 -9.68
CA PHE A 183 3.87 18.11 -9.51
C PHE A 183 4.20 17.48 -10.87
N ARG A 184 3.20 17.34 -11.73
CA ARG A 184 3.30 16.78 -13.08
C ARG A 184 4.30 17.53 -13.95
N LEU A 185 4.24 18.86 -13.94
CA LEU A 185 5.17 19.71 -14.68
C LEU A 185 6.62 19.56 -14.17
N LYS A 186 6.82 19.61 -12.84
CA LYS A 186 8.15 19.40 -12.24
C LYS A 186 8.72 18.03 -12.60
N LEU A 187 7.88 16.99 -12.60
CA LEU A 187 8.28 15.63 -12.97
C LEU A 187 8.70 15.52 -14.45
N LEU A 188 7.95 16.17 -15.36
CA LEU A 188 8.31 16.25 -16.79
C LEU A 188 9.67 16.91 -17.01
N ILE A 189 9.88 18.06 -16.38
CA ILE A 189 11.13 18.82 -16.47
C ILE A 189 12.29 17.96 -15.95
N ARG A 190 12.15 17.37 -14.75
CA ARG A 190 13.19 16.54 -14.13
C ARG A 190 13.62 15.36 -15.00
N GLN A 191 12.67 14.70 -15.67
CA GLN A 191 12.96 13.50 -16.48
C GLN A 191 13.14 13.79 -17.97
N GLY A 192 13.22 15.07 -18.35
CA GLY A 192 13.46 15.48 -19.74
C GLY A 192 12.45 14.89 -20.71
N PHE A 193 11.19 14.73 -20.30
CA PHE A 193 10.12 14.11 -21.11
C PHE A 193 10.38 12.65 -21.54
N THR A 194 11.29 11.93 -20.86
CA THR A 194 11.61 10.52 -21.15
C THR A 194 10.92 9.58 -20.17
N CYS A 195 10.50 8.41 -20.64
CA CYS A 195 10.04 7.34 -19.76
C CYS A 195 11.21 6.85 -18.90
N PHE A 196 10.97 6.77 -17.59
CA PHE A 196 11.97 6.43 -16.58
C PHE A 196 12.62 5.05 -16.84
N LEU A 197 11.82 4.03 -17.15
CA LEU A 197 12.31 2.65 -17.32
C LEU A 197 12.87 2.37 -18.72
N SER A 198 12.19 2.85 -19.75
CA SER A 198 12.52 2.47 -21.12
C SER A 198 13.49 3.45 -21.79
N GLY A 199 13.71 4.63 -21.20
CA GLY A 199 14.49 5.72 -21.79
C GLY A 199 13.84 6.36 -23.02
N TYR A 200 12.76 5.80 -23.56
CA TYR A 200 12.05 6.35 -24.71
C TYR A 200 11.39 7.68 -24.33
N GLY A 201 11.75 8.73 -25.06
CA GLY A 201 11.09 10.03 -24.99
C GLY A 201 11.19 10.72 -26.34
N GLU A 202 10.08 10.75 -27.06
CA GLU A 202 9.86 11.75 -28.11
C GLU A 202 8.47 12.33 -27.92
N LEU A 203 8.28 13.00 -26.79
CA LEU A 203 7.36 14.12 -26.75
C LEU A 203 8.11 15.28 -27.40
N SER A 204 8.14 15.32 -28.74
CA SER A 204 8.48 16.58 -29.41
C SER A 204 7.49 17.63 -28.88
N PRO A 205 7.95 18.78 -28.35
CA PRO A 205 7.05 19.85 -27.91
C PRO A 205 6.07 20.27 -29.00
N LEU A 206 6.43 20.06 -30.27
CA LEU A 206 5.63 20.34 -31.46
C LEU A 206 4.56 19.27 -31.76
N ALA A 207 4.69 18.07 -31.20
CA ALA A 207 3.71 16.98 -31.36
C ALA A 207 2.52 17.07 -30.39
N MET A 208 2.50 18.08 -29.51
CA MET A 208 1.42 18.31 -28.55
C MET A 208 0.11 18.82 -29.20
N ASP A 209 0.19 19.36 -30.42
CA ASP A 209 -0.95 19.82 -31.22
C ASP A 209 -1.53 18.73 -32.15
N ALA A 210 -0.90 17.57 -32.25
CA ALA A 210 -1.38 16.49 -33.11
C ALA A 210 -2.55 15.73 -32.45
N LEU A 211 -3.63 15.52 -33.21
CA LEU A 211 -4.87 14.80 -32.87
C LEU A 211 -4.70 13.39 -32.27
N TYR A 212 -3.49 12.85 -32.25
CA TYR A 212 -3.14 11.59 -31.60
C TYR A 212 -1.89 11.83 -30.75
N PRO A 213 -2.03 12.05 -29.42
CA PRO A 213 -0.86 12.26 -28.58
C PRO A 213 0.02 11.00 -28.65
N PRO A 214 1.31 11.12 -28.99
CA PRO A 214 2.23 9.99 -29.02
C PRO A 214 2.15 9.27 -27.68
N ARG A 215 1.95 7.93 -27.75
CA ARG A 215 1.78 6.97 -26.66
C ARG A 215 2.10 7.57 -25.29
N MET A 216 1.06 8.14 -24.67
CA MET A 216 1.20 9.06 -23.54
C MET A 216 2.12 8.49 -22.46
N VAL A 217 3.12 9.29 -22.10
CA VAL A 217 3.91 9.10 -20.90
C VAL A 217 3.04 9.56 -19.73
N VAL A 218 2.56 8.60 -18.95
CA VAL A 218 1.71 8.84 -17.79
C VAL A 218 2.61 9.09 -16.58
N GLN A 219 2.35 10.19 -15.89
CA GLN A 219 3.03 10.54 -14.65
C GLN A 219 2.48 9.70 -13.51
N ARG A 220 3.37 9.14 -12.69
CA ARG A 220 2.98 8.31 -11.55
C ARG A 220 3.67 8.75 -10.27
N GLN A 221 2.90 9.06 -9.24
CA GLN A 221 3.40 9.09 -7.87
C GLN A 221 3.65 7.66 -7.36
N ILE A 222 4.77 7.45 -6.66
CA ILE A 222 5.11 6.19 -6.00
C ILE A 222 4.23 6.04 -4.77
N PHE A 223 4.24 7.03 -3.87
CA PHE A 223 3.30 7.13 -2.75
C PHE A 223 2.17 8.09 -3.10
N ARG A 224 0.90 7.69 -2.93
CA ARG A 224 -0.21 8.63 -3.10
C ARG A 224 -0.71 9.07 -1.74
N TRP A 225 -1.06 10.34 -1.62
CA TRP A 225 -1.78 10.77 -0.44
C TRP A 225 -3.21 10.25 -0.55
N PRO A 226 -3.74 9.50 0.43
CA PRO A 226 -5.16 9.21 0.48
C PRO A 226 -5.91 10.49 0.86
N THR A 227 -6.09 11.38 -0.11
CA THR A 227 -6.83 12.64 0.07
C THR A 227 -8.31 12.37 -0.17
N ALA A 228 -8.94 11.56 0.67
CA ALA A 228 -10.38 11.54 0.79
C ALA A 228 -10.73 12.01 2.21
N ILE A 229 -10.46 13.28 2.50
CA ILE A 229 -11.30 14.02 3.44
C ILE A 229 -12.60 14.32 2.67
N ALA A 230 -13.34 13.26 2.37
CA ALA A 230 -14.72 13.39 1.95
C ALA A 230 -15.54 13.79 3.19
N GLU A 231 -16.65 14.48 2.97
CA GLU A 231 -17.64 14.76 4.01
C GLU A 231 -18.04 13.47 4.76
N ASP A 232 -18.37 13.66 6.02
CA ASP A 232 -18.29 12.70 7.13
C ASP A 232 -19.04 11.37 6.88
N GLY A 233 -18.34 10.23 7.01
CA GLY A 233 -18.96 8.89 7.16
C GLY A 233 -18.83 7.87 6.02
N SER A 234 -18.27 8.21 4.85
CA SER A 234 -18.11 7.22 3.75
C SER A 234 -17.16 6.07 4.10
N GLU A 235 -17.36 4.88 3.51
CA GLU A 235 -16.45 3.73 3.73
C GLU A 235 -15.01 4.00 3.27
N SER A 236 -14.84 4.81 2.21
CA SER A 236 -13.53 5.29 1.77
C SER A 236 -12.85 6.13 2.85
N HIS A 237 -13.62 7.02 3.52
CA HIS A 237 -13.11 7.82 4.64
C HIS A 237 -12.71 6.94 5.83
N LYS A 238 -13.54 5.98 6.22
CA LYS A 238 -13.20 5.03 7.29
C LYS A 238 -11.94 4.23 6.96
N SER A 239 -11.79 3.75 5.73
CA SER A 239 -10.59 3.04 5.28
C SER A 239 -9.36 3.95 5.29
N ALA A 240 -9.47 5.19 4.80
CA ALA A 240 -8.38 6.16 4.85
C ALA A 240 -7.94 6.42 6.30
N THR A 241 -8.90 6.74 7.19
CA THR A 241 -8.64 6.98 8.61
C THR A 241 -7.99 5.76 9.28
N ARG A 242 -8.45 4.55 8.97
CA ARG A 242 -7.84 3.30 9.47
C ARG A 242 -6.41 3.13 8.96
N SER A 243 -6.19 3.30 7.67
CA SER A 243 -4.85 3.26 7.06
C SER A 243 -3.92 4.25 7.75
N PHE A 244 -4.37 5.49 7.96
CA PHE A 244 -3.58 6.51 8.67
C PHE A 244 -3.30 6.12 10.13
N ASN A 245 -4.27 5.57 10.85
CA ASN A 245 -4.07 5.14 12.23
C ASN A 245 -3.06 3.99 12.32
N ILE A 246 -3.16 3.00 11.43
CA ILE A 246 -2.20 1.89 11.32
C ILE A 246 -0.81 2.44 11.02
N LEU A 247 -0.67 3.29 9.99
CA LEU A 247 0.61 3.90 9.63
C LEU A 247 1.19 4.71 10.79
N LYS A 248 0.38 5.54 11.44
CA LYS A 248 0.81 6.38 12.56
C LYS A 248 1.38 5.53 13.69
N LYS A 249 0.69 4.44 14.07
CA LYS A 249 1.18 3.53 15.11
C LYS A 249 2.40 2.74 14.66
N PHE A 250 2.41 2.27 13.42
CA PHE A 250 3.51 1.47 12.86
C PHE A 250 4.79 2.26 12.61
N THR A 251 4.68 3.51 12.15
CA THR A 251 5.81 4.36 11.74
C THR A 251 6.16 5.45 12.75
N ARG A 252 5.28 5.71 13.73
CA ARG A 252 5.38 6.85 14.66
C ARG A 252 5.49 8.22 13.98
N ILE A 253 5.08 8.35 12.72
CA ILE A 253 4.98 9.66 12.08
C ILE A 253 4.04 10.52 12.93
N SER A 254 4.57 11.61 13.48
CA SER A 254 3.80 12.50 14.34
C SER A 254 2.65 13.14 13.54
N ALA A 255 1.57 13.53 14.23
CA ALA A 255 0.45 14.28 13.60
C ALA A 255 0.95 15.49 12.80
N ASN A 256 1.99 16.16 13.30
CA ASN A 256 2.59 17.34 12.70
C ASN A 256 3.42 16.99 11.44
N ASN A 257 4.07 15.82 11.42
CA ASN A 257 4.89 15.36 10.30
C ASN A 257 4.05 14.85 9.12
N PHE A 258 2.74 14.62 9.29
CA PHE A 258 1.86 14.33 8.15
C PHE A 258 1.79 15.51 7.17
N GLY A 259 1.88 16.75 7.66
CA GLY A 259 2.02 17.93 6.79
C GLY A 259 3.31 17.87 5.95
N GLU A 260 4.39 17.34 6.50
CA GLU A 260 5.65 17.14 5.78
C GLU A 260 5.54 16.04 4.74
N LEU A 261 4.86 14.94 5.08
CA LEU A 261 4.63 13.82 4.16
C LEU A 261 3.82 14.28 2.92
N LYS A 262 2.92 15.25 3.06
CA LYS A 262 2.25 15.89 1.92
C LYS A 262 3.22 16.61 0.98
N ASN A 263 4.23 17.28 1.53
CA ASN A 263 5.26 17.93 0.73
C ASN A 263 6.12 16.89 0.00
N ILE A 264 6.48 15.80 0.69
CA ILE A 264 7.23 14.67 0.09
C ILE A 264 6.42 14.01 -1.03
N ILE A 265 5.11 13.77 -0.82
CA ILE A 265 4.27 13.12 -1.83
C ILE A 265 4.14 13.97 -3.09
N ASN A 266 4.04 15.29 -2.93
CA ASN A 266 3.96 16.24 -4.04
C ASN A 266 5.34 16.68 -4.57
N ASP A 267 6.43 16.12 -4.03
CA ASP A 267 7.76 16.35 -4.56
C ASP A 267 8.00 15.48 -5.79
N PRO A 268 8.57 15.99 -6.89
CA PRO A 268 8.88 15.18 -8.06
C PRO A 268 9.77 13.96 -7.76
N SER A 269 10.53 13.93 -6.65
CA SER A 269 11.26 12.75 -6.16
C SER A 269 10.35 11.54 -5.95
N ASN A 270 9.10 11.76 -5.53
CA ASN A 270 8.08 10.74 -5.37
C ASN A 270 7.37 10.38 -6.70
N GLY A 271 7.88 10.83 -7.85
CA GLY A 271 7.27 10.59 -9.15
C GLY A 271 8.13 9.80 -10.12
N MET A 272 7.52 9.16 -11.12
CA MET A 272 8.19 8.71 -12.35
C MET A 272 7.27 8.80 -13.56
N LEU A 273 7.87 9.06 -14.72
CA LEU A 273 7.24 9.04 -16.02
C LEU A 273 7.25 7.62 -16.58
N LEU A 274 6.08 7.05 -16.82
CA LEU A 274 5.93 5.69 -17.33
C LEU A 274 5.12 5.70 -18.62
N ILE A 275 5.50 4.90 -19.61
CA ILE A 275 4.58 4.62 -20.72
C ILE A 275 3.35 3.88 -20.16
N MET A 276 2.19 4.07 -20.80
CA MET A 276 0.89 3.56 -20.32
C MET A 276 0.89 2.07 -19.92
N VAL A 277 1.61 1.20 -20.64
CA VAL A 277 1.69 -0.24 -20.31
C VAL A 277 2.47 -0.48 -19.01
N LEU A 278 3.61 0.19 -18.84
CA LEU A 278 4.41 0.09 -17.60
C LEU A 278 3.65 0.71 -16.42
N HIS A 279 3.00 1.85 -16.66
CA HIS A 279 2.12 2.48 -15.67
C HIS A 279 1.03 1.51 -15.20
N ARG A 280 0.30 0.88 -16.11
CA ARG A 280 -0.74 -0.10 -15.76
C ARG A 280 -0.18 -1.26 -14.93
N GLY A 281 0.96 -1.83 -15.34
CA GLY A 281 1.58 -2.92 -14.60
C GLY A 281 2.00 -2.51 -13.18
N PHE A 282 2.44 -1.27 -12.99
CA PHE A 282 2.78 -0.74 -11.65
C PHE A 282 1.53 -0.58 -10.77
N ASP A 283 0.45 -0.03 -11.33
CA ASP A 283 -0.84 0.16 -10.64
C ASP A 283 -1.46 -1.15 -10.17
N GLU A 284 -1.33 -2.16 -11.02
CA GLU A 284 -1.84 -3.50 -10.80
C GLU A 284 -0.88 -4.33 -9.92
N LEU A 285 0.24 -3.76 -9.48
CA LEU A 285 1.27 -4.44 -8.67
C LEU A 285 1.86 -5.68 -9.38
N GLN A 286 1.89 -5.68 -10.71
CA GLN A 286 2.55 -6.73 -11.51
C GLN A 286 4.08 -6.63 -11.43
N TRP A 287 4.59 -5.46 -11.05
CA TRP A 287 5.99 -5.22 -10.77
C TRP A 287 6.14 -4.08 -9.76
N CYS A 288 7.27 -4.03 -9.06
CA CYS A 288 7.62 -2.93 -8.16
C CYS A 288 9.09 -2.52 -8.33
N LEU A 289 9.45 -1.38 -7.74
CA LEU A 289 10.85 -0.95 -7.64
C LEU A 289 11.49 -1.61 -6.42
N GLN A 290 12.67 -2.20 -6.61
CA GLN A 290 13.47 -2.69 -5.50
C GLN A 290 14.39 -1.57 -5.00
N PRO A 291 14.47 -1.33 -3.68
CA PRO A 291 15.47 -0.43 -3.14
C PRO A 291 16.88 -0.95 -3.47
N THR A 292 17.72 -0.09 -4.02
CA THR A 292 19.14 -0.38 -4.26
C THR A 292 19.98 0.19 -3.11
N GLU A 293 21.00 -0.55 -2.66
CA GLU A 293 21.88 -0.10 -1.55
C GLU A 293 22.74 1.13 -1.89
N VAL A 294 22.73 1.56 -3.15
CA VAL A 294 23.58 2.65 -3.60
C VAL A 294 22.87 3.99 -3.40
N CYS A 295 23.27 4.68 -2.33
CA CYS A 295 22.90 6.06 -2.08
C CYS A 295 23.68 6.96 -3.06
N PHE A 296 23.17 7.12 -4.28
CA PHE A 296 23.78 8.02 -5.26
C PHE A 296 23.46 9.48 -4.89
N SER A 297 24.45 10.36 -4.95
CA SER A 297 24.26 11.81 -4.87
C SER A 297 23.29 12.26 -5.97
N LEU A 298 22.48 13.28 -5.67
CA LEU A 298 21.33 13.84 -6.42
C LEU A 298 21.49 14.08 -7.94
N GLU A 299 22.66 13.84 -8.53
CA GLU A 299 22.96 14.03 -9.95
C GLU A 299 22.87 12.75 -10.79
N ASP A 300 22.90 11.55 -10.18
CA ASP A 300 22.88 10.29 -10.93
C ASP A 300 21.51 9.57 -10.83
N ARG A 301 20.95 9.23 -12.01
CA ARG A 301 19.66 8.54 -12.15
C ARG A 301 19.72 7.15 -11.48
N ALA A 302 18.97 6.94 -10.41
CA ALA A 302 18.97 5.67 -9.68
C ALA A 302 17.57 5.09 -9.48
N TRP A 303 17.21 4.10 -10.31
CA TRP A 303 16.49 2.88 -9.90
C TRP A 303 16.85 1.80 -10.94
N SER A 304 17.51 0.71 -10.55
CA SER A 304 17.88 -0.36 -11.49
C SER A 304 17.77 -1.73 -10.81
N THR A 305 16.57 -2.31 -10.84
CA THR A 305 16.25 -3.71 -11.21
C THR A 305 14.73 -3.89 -11.13
N LEU A 306 14.11 -4.36 -12.21
CA LEU A 306 12.69 -4.74 -12.25
C LEU A 306 12.52 -6.11 -11.61
N THR A 307 11.68 -6.22 -10.59
CA THR A 307 11.23 -7.52 -10.06
C THR A 307 9.79 -7.76 -10.47
N TYR A 308 9.55 -8.90 -11.10
CA TYR A 308 8.21 -9.40 -11.43
C TYR A 308 7.77 -10.34 -10.32
N PHE A 309 6.50 -10.24 -9.91
CA PHE A 309 5.86 -11.17 -8.99
C PHE A 309 5.08 -12.25 -9.74
#